data_AF-A0A5C9AQH7-F1
#
_entry.id   AF-A0A5C9AQH7-F1
#
_cell.length_a   1.000
_cell.length_b   1.000
_cell.length_c   1.000
_cell.angle_alpha   90.00
_cell.angle_beta   90.00
_cell.angle_gamma   90.00
#
_symmetry.space_group_name_H-M   'P 1'
#
loop_
_entity.id
_entity.type
_entity.pdbx_description
1 polymer ?
#
loop_
_entity_poly.entity_id
_entity_poly.type
_entity_poly.pdbx_seq_one_letter_code
_entity_poly.pdbx_strand_id
1 'polypeptide(L)'
;KDPRASNAKKKKTPVVSDNDDDGDEINKTVRQIMLTEGADLSREEAGRIRENYMALQAKLQYEKDSGQLIELTAAEEVLFNAFRQQRDAWLNWPSRVAPLMAADLDVPADRMTEVLIEHVHKHISVLGEPEFNPAED
;
A
#
# COMPACT_ATOMS: atom_id res chain seq x y z
N LYS A 1 -10.42 -14.74 -8.96
CA LYS A 1 -11.13 -14.93 -7.68
C LYS A 1 -10.44 -14.04 -6.66
N ASP A 2 -10.97 -12.83 -6.46
CA ASP A 2 -10.45 -11.85 -5.51
C ASP A 2 -10.82 -12.20 -4.07
N PRO A 3 -9.91 -12.04 -3.08
CA PRO A 3 -10.17 -12.35 -1.68
C PRO A 3 -10.88 -11.20 -0.91
N ARG A 4 -11.34 -10.14 -1.58
CA ARG A 4 -11.88 -8.92 -0.94
C ARG A 4 -13.36 -8.96 -0.54
N ALA A 5 -14.05 -10.11 -0.69
CA ALA A 5 -15.50 -10.20 -0.47
C ALA A 5 -15.91 -11.14 0.69
N SER A 6 -15.15 -11.16 1.79
CA SER A 6 -15.57 -11.90 2.99
C SER A 6 -15.33 -11.08 4.24
N ASN A 7 -16.19 -10.09 4.48
CA ASN A 7 -16.46 -9.53 5.81
C ASN A 7 -17.75 -8.68 5.79
N ALA A 8 -18.84 -9.27 5.33
CA ALA A 8 -20.19 -8.72 5.47
C ALA A 8 -21.05 -9.63 6.37
N LYS A 9 -20.54 -9.97 7.57
CA LYS A 9 -21.41 -10.47 8.63
C LYS A 9 -22.10 -9.25 9.25
N LYS A 10 -23.32 -8.97 8.78
CA LYS A 10 -24.29 -8.05 9.40
C LYS A 10 -24.28 -8.28 10.92
N LYS A 11 -23.67 -7.36 11.69
CA LYS A 11 -23.96 -7.23 13.12
C LYS A 11 -25.42 -6.83 13.21
N LYS A 12 -26.26 -7.74 13.71
CA LYS A 12 -27.65 -7.45 14.07
C LYS A 12 -27.61 -6.27 15.05
N THR A 13 -28.28 -5.18 14.70
CA THR A 13 -28.71 -4.16 15.67
C THR A 13 -29.59 -4.89 16.69
N PRO A 14 -29.28 -4.82 18.00
CA PRO A 14 -30.16 -5.40 18.98
C PRO A 14 -31.44 -4.56 19.02
N VAL A 15 -32.57 -5.25 18.93
CA VAL A 15 -33.89 -4.70 19.20
C VAL A 15 -33.87 -4.20 20.64
N VAL A 16 -34.16 -2.90 20.84
CA VAL A 16 -34.31 -2.32 22.17
C VAL A 16 -35.55 -2.93 22.79
N SER A 17 -35.35 -3.89 23.70
CA SER A 17 -36.38 -4.31 24.64
C SER A 17 -36.44 -3.27 25.75
N ASP A 18 -37.63 -2.74 25.99
CA ASP A 18 -37.96 -1.87 27.11
C ASP A 18 -37.91 -2.71 28.41
N ASN A 19 -36.71 -2.91 28.94
CA ASN A 19 -36.47 -3.52 30.24
C ASN A 19 -35.51 -2.60 31.01
N ASP A 20 -35.91 -2.20 32.21
CA ASP A 20 -35.19 -1.29 33.12
C ASP A 20 -33.81 -1.82 33.62
N ASP A 21 -33.28 -2.87 33.00
CA ASP A 21 -32.02 -3.58 33.33
C ASP A 21 -30.89 -3.32 32.28
N ASP A 22 -31.21 -2.77 31.10
CA ASP A 22 -30.24 -2.46 30.02
C ASP A 22 -29.37 -1.22 30.32
N GLY A 23 -29.72 -0.46 31.36
CA GLY A 23 -28.96 0.71 31.79
C GLY A 23 -27.55 0.36 32.27
N ASP A 24 -27.37 -0.82 32.87
CA ASP A 24 -26.09 -1.20 33.48
C ASP A 24 -25.04 -1.63 32.45
N GLU A 25 -25.42 -2.36 31.39
CA GLU A 25 -24.49 -2.75 30.33
C GLU A 25 -24.12 -1.56 29.42
N ILE A 26 -25.05 -0.64 29.13
CA ILE A 26 -24.74 0.61 28.42
C ILE A 26 -23.81 1.49 29.27
N ASN A 27 -24.12 1.67 30.56
CA ASN A 27 -23.26 2.44 31.47
C ASN A 27 -21.88 1.81 31.63
N LYS A 28 -21.78 0.48 31.66
CA LYS A 28 -20.51 -0.25 31.72
C LYS A 28 -19.69 -0.07 30.45
N THR A 29 -20.33 -0.08 29.28
CA THR A 29 -19.66 0.16 27.99
C THR A 29 -19.16 1.60 27.90
N VAL A 30 -19.98 2.58 28.31
CA VAL A 30 -19.60 4.00 28.38
C VAL A 30 -18.46 4.23 29.38
N ARG A 31 -18.51 3.61 30.56
CA ARG A 31 -17.42 3.64 31.54
C ARG A 31 -16.14 3.02 31.00
N GLN A 32 -16.24 1.89 30.29
CA GLN A 32 -15.08 1.23 29.70
C GLN A 32 -14.39 2.13 28.68
N ILE A 33 -15.16 2.77 27.79
CA ILE A 33 -14.66 3.74 26.80
C ILE A 33 -14.00 4.94 27.52
N MET A 34 -14.69 5.51 28.52
CA MET A 34 -14.17 6.60 29.35
C MET A 34 -12.85 6.24 30.05
N LEU A 35 -12.74 5.06 30.65
CA LEU A 35 -11.51 4.59 31.31
C LEU A 35 -10.36 4.38 30.31
N THR A 36 -10.65 3.79 29.15
CA THR A 36 -9.62 3.60 28.11
C THR A 36 -9.12 4.91 27.48
N GLU A 37 -9.94 5.96 27.48
CA GLU A 37 -9.61 7.28 26.93
C GLU A 37 -9.06 8.27 27.97
N GLY A 38 -8.91 7.83 29.23
CA GLY A 38 -8.23 8.60 30.28
C GLY A 38 -9.15 9.37 31.22
N ALA A 39 -10.34 8.84 31.55
CA ALA A 39 -11.26 9.45 32.53
C ALA A 39 -10.67 9.63 33.94
N ASP A 40 -9.62 8.90 34.29
CA ASP A 40 -8.90 9.04 35.57
C ASP A 40 -7.76 10.09 35.51
N LEU A 41 -7.52 10.73 34.35
CA LEU A 41 -6.51 11.78 34.22
C LEU A 41 -7.00 13.08 34.84
N SER A 42 -6.08 13.82 35.47
CA SER A 42 -6.38 15.19 35.87
C SER A 42 -6.66 16.06 34.64
N ARG A 43 -7.47 17.12 34.79
CA ARG A 43 -7.81 18.05 33.69
C ARG A 43 -6.58 18.62 33.01
N GLU A 44 -5.51 18.85 33.77
CA GLU A 44 -4.24 19.36 33.27
C GLU A 44 -3.51 18.32 32.41
N GLU A 45 -3.45 17.06 32.85
CA GLU A 45 -2.85 15.96 32.09
C GLU A 45 -3.64 15.67 30.80
N ALA A 46 -4.97 15.63 30.89
CA ALA A 46 -5.83 15.46 29.73
C ALA A 46 -5.66 16.62 28.73
N GLY A 47 -5.56 17.86 29.22
CA GLY A 47 -5.28 19.05 28.41
C GLY A 47 -3.94 18.96 27.67
N ARG A 48 -2.89 18.55 28.38
CA ARG A 48 -1.55 18.32 27.82
C ARG A 48 -1.55 17.25 26.73
N ILE A 49 -2.21 16.12 26.96
CA ILE A 49 -2.28 15.03 26.00
C ILE A 49 -3.00 15.49 24.73
N ARG A 50 -4.13 16.19 24.88
CA ARG A 50 -4.85 16.78 23.74
C ARG A 50 -3.97 17.76 22.97
N GLU A 51 -3.23 18.64 23.64
CA GLU A 51 -2.31 19.59 22.99
C GLU A 51 -1.20 18.87 22.22
N ASN A 52 -0.61 17.83 22.80
CA ASN A 52 0.39 17.00 22.11
C ASN A 52 -0.20 16.34 20.85
N TYR A 53 -1.39 15.75 20.92
CA TYR A 53 -2.03 15.15 19.75
C TYR A 53 -2.40 16.19 18.69
N MET A 54 -2.87 17.37 19.09
CA MET A 54 -3.11 18.47 18.15
C MET A 54 -1.82 18.93 17.47
N ALA A 55 -0.71 19.03 18.21
CA ALA A 55 0.59 19.38 17.66
C ALA A 55 1.10 18.31 16.68
N LEU A 56 0.93 17.02 17.00
CA LEU A 56 1.27 15.91 16.11
C LEU A 56 0.43 15.92 14.83
N GLN A 57 -0.88 16.18 14.94
CA GLN A 57 -1.76 16.27 13.79
C GLN A 57 -1.42 17.47 12.91
N ALA A 58 -1.15 18.64 13.52
CA ALA A 58 -0.72 19.83 12.79
C ALA A 58 0.63 19.61 12.07
N LYS A 59 1.57 18.91 12.73
CA LYS A 59 2.83 18.52 12.11
C LYS A 59 2.61 17.59 10.92
N LEU A 60 1.81 16.52 11.08
CA LEU A 60 1.50 15.61 9.99
C LEU A 60 0.85 16.33 8.80
N GLN A 61 -0.06 17.27 9.07
CA GLN A 61 -0.70 18.06 8.03
C GLN A 61 0.31 18.95 7.31
N TYR A 62 1.18 19.64 8.05
CA TYR A 62 2.26 20.45 7.48
C TYR A 62 3.20 19.61 6.60
N GLU A 63 3.61 18.42 7.04
CA GLU A 63 4.51 17.56 6.27
C GLU A 63 3.83 17.03 4.99
N LYS A 64 2.52 16.77 5.01
CA LYS A 64 1.73 16.46 3.80
C LYS A 64 1.64 17.66 2.86
N ASP A 65 1.29 18.83 3.36
CA ASP A 65 1.10 20.05 2.55
C ASP A 65 2.42 20.57 1.95
N SER A 66 3.53 20.36 2.66
CA SER A 66 4.88 20.65 2.17
C SER A 66 5.39 19.63 1.14
N GLY A 67 4.64 18.55 0.89
CA GLY A 67 4.98 17.50 -0.08
C GLY A 67 6.06 16.53 0.40
N GLN A 68 6.37 16.50 1.71
CA GLN A 68 7.34 15.57 2.28
C GLN A 68 6.75 14.17 2.50
N LEU A 69 5.43 14.04 2.65
CA LEU A 69 4.74 12.76 2.71
C LEU A 69 3.90 12.49 1.47
N ILE A 70 3.90 11.23 1.05
CA ILE A 70 3.00 10.66 0.06
C ILE A 70 2.24 9.49 0.69
N GLU A 71 1.00 9.24 0.25
CA GLU A 71 0.31 8.02 0.64
C GLU A 71 1.01 6.79 0.08
N LEU A 72 1.14 5.75 0.90
CA LEU A 72 1.85 4.52 0.53
C LEU A 72 1.24 3.85 -0.71
N THR A 73 -0.09 3.83 -0.82
CA THR A 73 -0.81 3.31 -2.00
C THR A 73 -0.47 4.06 -3.29
N ALA A 74 -0.34 5.39 -3.21
CA ALA A 74 0.06 6.21 -4.36
C ALA A 74 1.52 5.98 -4.73
N ALA A 75 2.42 5.86 -3.74
CA ALA A 75 3.82 5.54 -3.97
C ALA A 75 3.99 4.16 -4.62
N GLU A 76 3.28 3.15 -4.13
CA GLU A 76 3.24 1.80 -4.71
C GLU A 76 2.76 1.85 -6.16
N GLU A 77 1.64 2.53 -6.43
CA GLU A 77 1.10 2.64 -7.79
C GLU A 77 2.11 3.29 -8.75
N VAL A 78 2.75 4.39 -8.35
CA VAL A 78 3.78 5.05 -9.17
C VAL A 78 4.94 4.10 -9.43
N LEU A 79 5.41 3.39 -8.40
CA LEU A 79 6.52 2.44 -8.53
C LEU A 79 6.17 1.27 -9.46
N PHE A 80 5.01 0.66 -9.27
CA PHE A 80 4.52 -0.44 -10.11
C PHE A 80 4.35 0.01 -11.57
N ASN A 81 3.79 1.20 -11.79
CA ASN A 81 3.63 1.75 -13.13
C ASN A 81 4.98 2.04 -13.79
N ALA A 82 5.96 2.57 -13.04
CA ALA A 82 7.31 2.81 -13.55
C ALA A 82 8.00 1.51 -13.97
N PHE A 83 7.99 0.48 -13.13
CA PHE A 83 8.59 -0.82 -13.48
C PHE A 83 7.82 -1.53 -14.60
N ARG A 84 6.50 -1.37 -14.67
CA ARG A 84 5.71 -1.89 -15.79
C ARG A 84 6.13 -1.24 -17.11
N GLN A 85 6.28 0.09 -17.13
CA GLN A 85 6.74 0.81 -18.32
C GLN A 85 8.15 0.36 -18.72
N GLN A 86 9.04 0.15 -17.75
CA GLN A 86 10.38 -0.37 -18.01
C GLN A 86 10.34 -1.77 -18.63
N ARG A 87 9.51 -2.67 -18.11
CA ARG A 87 9.32 -4.02 -18.67
C ARG A 87 8.78 -3.95 -20.09
N ASP A 88 7.73 -3.16 -20.32
CA ASP A 88 7.11 -3.04 -21.64
C ASP A 88 8.10 -2.42 -22.67
N ALA A 89 8.95 -1.49 -22.23
CA ALA A 89 10.05 -0.95 -23.04
C ALA A 89 11.08 -2.02 -23.42
N TRP A 90 11.48 -2.89 -22.47
CA TRP A 90 12.40 -4.00 -22.76
C TRP A 90 11.79 -5.03 -23.70
N LEU A 91 10.49 -5.36 -23.58
CA LEU A 91 9.83 -6.31 -24.47
C LEU A 91 9.77 -5.82 -25.93
N ASN A 92 9.63 -4.51 -26.15
CA ASN A 92 9.61 -3.90 -27.48
C ASN A 92 11.02 -3.58 -28.02
N TRP A 93 12.05 -3.60 -27.18
CA TRP A 93 13.41 -3.21 -27.55
C TRP A 93 14.05 -4.13 -28.61
N PRO A 94 13.97 -5.48 -28.52
CA PRO A 94 14.52 -6.38 -29.53
C PRO A 94 13.98 -6.10 -30.94
N SER A 95 12.68 -5.88 -31.09
CA SER A 95 12.06 -5.59 -32.39
C SER A 95 12.60 -4.32 -33.06
N ARG A 96 13.14 -3.39 -32.27
CA ARG A 96 13.72 -2.13 -32.78
C ARG A 96 15.21 -2.23 -33.04
N VAL A 97 15.96 -2.93 -32.18
CA VAL A 97 17.43 -2.93 -32.19
C VAL A 97 18.00 -4.14 -32.92
N ALA A 98 17.32 -5.28 -32.89
CA ALA A 98 17.81 -6.51 -33.55
C ALA A 98 18.06 -6.33 -35.06
N PRO A 99 17.20 -5.64 -35.84
CA PRO A 99 17.48 -5.42 -37.27
C PRO A 99 18.70 -4.52 -37.50
N LEU A 100 18.94 -3.54 -36.62
CA LEU A 100 20.10 -2.64 -36.70
C LEU A 100 21.39 -3.40 -36.39
N MET A 101 21.39 -4.20 -35.32
CA MET A 101 22.53 -5.05 -34.96
C MET A 101 22.82 -6.12 -36.01
N ALA A 102 21.78 -6.67 -36.62
CA ALA A 102 21.91 -7.65 -37.71
C ALA A 102 22.57 -7.05 -38.94
N ALA A 103 22.24 -5.80 -39.28
CA ALA A 103 22.89 -5.08 -40.38
C ALA A 103 24.36 -4.79 -40.09
N ASP A 104 24.71 -4.43 -38.85
CA ASP A 104 26.10 -4.14 -38.46
C ASP A 104 26.99 -5.39 -38.41
N LEU A 105 26.42 -6.55 -38.07
CA LEU A 105 27.14 -7.81 -37.90
C LEU A 105 27.05 -8.75 -39.12
N ASP A 106 26.33 -8.35 -40.18
CA ASP A 106 26.05 -9.15 -41.38
C ASP A 106 25.41 -10.52 -41.07
N VAL A 107 24.43 -10.52 -40.15
CA VAL A 107 23.68 -11.71 -39.70
C VAL A 107 22.21 -11.60 -40.13
N PRO A 108 21.49 -12.70 -40.40
CA PRO A 108 20.06 -12.65 -40.67
C PRO A 108 19.26 -11.98 -39.54
N ALA A 109 18.50 -10.93 -39.87
CA ALA A 109 17.75 -10.13 -38.91
C ALA A 109 16.71 -10.94 -38.11
N ASP A 110 16.06 -11.91 -38.77
CA ASP A 110 15.09 -12.79 -38.12
C ASP A 110 15.75 -13.60 -37.00
N ARG A 111 16.94 -14.16 -37.28
CA ARG A 111 17.67 -14.98 -36.31
C ARG A 111 18.21 -14.15 -35.15
N MET A 112 18.68 -12.93 -35.42
CA MET A 112 19.12 -12.01 -34.37
C MET A 112 17.95 -11.62 -33.46
N THR A 113 16.77 -11.37 -34.03
CA THR A 113 15.57 -10.99 -33.29
C THR A 113 15.09 -12.12 -32.38
N GLU A 114 15.03 -13.36 -32.88
CA GLU A 114 14.68 -14.54 -32.08
C GLU A 114 15.58 -14.70 -30.85
N VAL A 115 16.89 -14.67 -31.05
CA VAL A 115 17.88 -14.87 -29.99
C VAL A 115 17.80 -13.75 -28.95
N LEU A 116 17.67 -12.50 -29.39
CA LEU A 116 17.54 -11.36 -28.48
C LEU A 116 16.23 -11.40 -27.68
N ILE A 117 15.11 -11.80 -28.29
CA ILE A 117 13.83 -11.96 -27.57
C ILE A 117 13.99 -13.00 -26.46
N GLU A 118 14.60 -14.15 -26.74
CA GLU A 118 14.83 -15.21 -25.74
C GLU A 118 15.67 -14.70 -24.56
N HIS A 119 16.79 -14.03 -24.84
CA HIS A 119 17.66 -13.49 -23.78
C HIS A 119 17.00 -12.37 -22.98
N VAL A 120 16.28 -11.46 -23.62
CA VAL A 120 15.57 -10.37 -22.94
C VAL A 120 14.44 -10.92 -22.09
N HIS A 121 13.67 -11.90 -22.57
CA HIS A 121 12.65 -12.56 -21.76
C HIS A 121 13.26 -13.24 -20.54
N LYS A 122 14.35 -13.98 -20.70
CA LYS A 122 15.06 -14.61 -19.56
C LYS A 122 15.55 -13.56 -18.56
N HIS A 123 16.10 -12.43 -19.03
CA HIS A 123 16.56 -11.36 -18.16
C HIS A 123 15.43 -10.70 -17.37
N ILE A 124 14.31 -10.39 -18.03
CA ILE A 124 13.11 -9.84 -17.38
C ILE A 124 12.54 -10.84 -16.37
N SER A 125 12.53 -12.14 -16.68
CA SER A 125 12.07 -13.18 -15.75
C SER A 125 12.92 -13.21 -14.48
N VAL A 126 14.25 -13.16 -14.60
CA VAL A 126 15.16 -13.10 -13.44
C VAL A 126 14.93 -11.84 -12.62
N LEU A 127 14.74 -10.68 -13.26
CA LEU A 127 14.41 -9.43 -12.55
C LEU A 127 13.05 -9.47 -11.84
N GLY A 128 12.13 -10.32 -12.30
CA GLY A 128 10.80 -10.51 -11.73
C GLY A 128 10.76 -11.49 -10.56
N GLU A 129 11.83 -12.24 -10.31
CA GLU A 129 12.00 -13.06 -9.11
C GLU A 129 12.54 -12.15 -7.99
N PRO A 130 11.73 -11.81 -6.97
CA PRO A 130 12.14 -10.84 -5.98
C PRO A 130 13.23 -11.42 -5.06
N GLU A 131 14.42 -10.80 -5.05
CA GLU A 131 15.34 -10.86 -3.90
C GLU A 131 14.86 -9.97 -2.74
N PHE A 132 13.69 -9.35 -2.86
CA PHE A 132 13.09 -8.60 -1.76
C PHE A 132 12.47 -9.58 -0.76
N ASN A 133 13.30 -10.02 0.20
CA ASN A 133 12.88 -10.76 1.38
C ASN A 133 12.66 -9.77 2.55
N PRO A 134 11.43 -9.27 2.79
CA PRO A 134 11.17 -8.36 3.91
C PRO A 134 11.30 -9.03 5.29
N ALA A 135 11.69 -10.32 5.34
CA ALA A 135 11.90 -11.07 6.57
C ALA A 135 13.37 -11.07 7.04
N GLU A 136 14.28 -10.39 6.34
CA GLU A 136 15.71 -10.33 6.69
C GLU A 136 16.22 -8.97 7.20
N ASP A 137 15.35 -7.96 7.36
CA ASP A 137 15.68 -6.69 8.04
C ASP A 137 14.66 -6.32 9.14
#